data_AF-A0A3M2C7R9-F1
#
_entry.id   AF-A0A3M2C7R9-F1
#
_cell.length_a   1.000
_cell.length_b   1.000
_cell.length_c   1.000
_cell.angle_alpha   90.00
_cell.angle_beta   90.00
_cell.angle_gamma   90.00
#
_symmetry.space_group_name_H-M   'P 1'
#
loop_
_entity.id
_entity.type
_entity.pdbx_description
1 polymer ?
#
loop_
_entity_poly.entity_id
_entity_poly.type
_entity_poly.pdbx_seq_one_letter_code
_entity_poly.pdbx_strand_id
1 'polypeptide(L)'
;MTGNELAIILQNANSTKTTIPPSIIVDGRWRAPYVFFYRDTTGTWHAGIVINKSRRIIYLYDLMALAPPIRDELLKIAHEWFWTTEGKIPINIFMGTDYMERFDVAKKGIPIKIIESSYGMCFSMANLQKRTKKTKINLEG
;
A
#
# COMPACT_ATOMS: atom_id res chain seq x y z
N MET A 1 7.51 3.27 11.03
CA MET A 1 8.14 4.27 10.15
C MET A 1 7.37 5.59 10.27
N THR A 2 8.08 6.70 10.40
CA THR A 2 7.50 8.06 10.38
C THR A 2 7.50 8.64 8.96
N GLY A 3 6.75 9.71 8.75
CA GLY A 3 6.67 10.45 7.48
C GLY A 3 7.98 11.13 7.11
N ASN A 4 8.77 11.55 8.10
CA ASN A 4 10.13 12.09 7.87
C ASN A 4 11.09 10.99 7.40
N GLU A 5 11.06 9.83 8.04
CA GLU A 5 11.85 8.68 7.59
C GLU A 5 11.48 8.31 6.15
N LEU A 6 10.19 8.22 5.84
CA LEU A 6 9.72 7.93 4.48
C LEU A 6 10.25 8.94 3.45
N ALA A 7 10.22 10.23 3.77
CA ALA A 7 10.70 11.28 2.88
C ALA A 7 12.20 11.11 2.57
N ILE A 8 13.01 10.83 3.60
CA ILE A 8 14.45 10.58 3.45
C ILE A 8 14.70 9.34 2.58
N ILE A 9 13.93 8.27 2.79
CA ILE A 9 14.02 7.03 2.00
C ILE A 9 13.77 7.33 0.51
N LEU A 10 12.70 8.05 0.20
CA LEU A 10 12.35 8.38 -1.18
C LEU A 10 13.37 9.33 -1.82
N GLN A 11 13.84 10.34 -1.08
CA GLN A 11 14.88 11.25 -1.56
C GLN A 11 16.15 10.47 -1.92
N ASN A 12 16.63 9.62 -1.02
CA ASN A 12 17.82 8.80 -1.26
C ASN A 12 17.63 7.84 -2.44
N ALA A 13 16.48 7.17 -2.53
CA ALA A 13 16.18 6.25 -3.63
C ALA A 13 16.19 6.96 -5.00
N ASN A 14 15.60 8.16 -5.06
CA ASN A 14 15.56 8.98 -6.26
C ASN A 14 16.91 9.58 -6.64
N SER A 15 17.75 9.97 -5.66
CA SER A 15 19.09 10.48 -5.92
C SER A 15 20.07 9.39 -6.38
N THR A 16 19.94 8.17 -5.86
CA THR A 16 20.86 7.06 -6.12
C THR A 16 20.46 6.19 -7.31
N LYS A 17 19.26 6.40 -7.89
CA LYS A 17 18.66 5.55 -8.95
C LYS A 17 18.69 4.05 -8.59
N THR A 18 18.57 3.73 -7.31
CA THR A 18 18.61 2.34 -6.83
C THR A 18 17.37 1.56 -7.27
N THR A 19 17.55 0.25 -7.49
CA THR A 19 16.51 -0.70 -7.90
C THR A 19 15.63 -1.17 -6.74
N ILE A 20 16.11 -1.06 -5.51
CA ILE A 20 15.37 -1.33 -4.28
C ILE A 20 15.67 -0.17 -3.33
N PRO A 21 14.67 0.49 -2.73
CA PRO A 21 14.93 1.43 -1.65
C PRO A 21 15.57 0.66 -0.47
N PRO A 22 16.88 0.82 -0.20
CA PRO A 22 17.64 -0.11 0.68
C PRO A 22 17.18 -0.06 2.15
N SER A 23 16.48 0.99 2.54
CA SER A 23 16.02 1.30 3.89
C SER A 23 14.66 0.66 4.25
N ILE A 24 14.04 -0.07 3.32
CA ILE A 24 12.77 -0.79 3.59
C ILE A 24 13.02 -2.19 4.17
N ILE A 25 14.24 -2.72 4.03
CA ILE A 25 14.68 -4.00 4.59
C ILE A 25 15.80 -3.72 5.59
N VAL A 26 15.54 -3.93 6.88
CA VAL A 26 16.53 -3.82 7.95
C VAL A 26 16.67 -5.20 8.57
N ASP A 27 17.90 -5.72 8.61
CA ASP A 27 18.21 -7.07 9.11
C ASP A 27 17.36 -8.19 8.48
N GLY A 28 17.11 -8.07 7.17
CA GLY A 28 16.28 -9.03 6.42
C GLY A 28 14.78 -8.92 6.70
N ARG A 29 14.32 -7.93 7.47
CA ARG A 29 12.90 -7.71 7.79
C ARG A 29 12.38 -6.44 7.16
N TRP A 30 11.13 -6.49 6.70
CA TRP A 30 10.41 -5.32 6.19
C TRP A 30 10.13 -4.34 7.33
N ARG A 31 10.60 -3.10 7.21
CA ARG A 31 10.40 -2.05 8.22
C ARG A 31 8.98 -1.49 8.20
N ALA A 32 8.33 -1.48 7.03
CA ALA A 32 6.93 -1.10 6.87
C ALA A 32 6.29 -1.86 5.70
N PRO A 33 5.91 -3.12 5.91
CA PRO A 33 5.30 -3.93 4.85
C PRO A 33 3.94 -3.36 4.36
N TYR A 34 3.32 -2.48 5.14
CA TYR A 34 2.08 -1.78 4.84
C TYR A 34 2.22 -0.58 3.89
N VAL A 35 3.45 -0.16 3.60
CA VAL A 35 3.71 0.89 2.60
C VAL A 35 4.03 0.23 1.26
N PHE A 36 3.30 0.64 0.23
CA PHE A 36 3.54 0.22 -1.14
C PHE A 36 4.46 1.21 -1.82
N PHE A 37 5.65 0.75 -2.19
CA PHE A 37 6.60 1.52 -2.98
C PHE A 37 6.50 1.11 -4.43
N TYR A 38 6.54 2.07 -5.34
CA TYR A 38 6.61 1.78 -6.77
C TYR A 38 7.54 2.74 -7.49
N ARG A 39 8.21 2.22 -8.51
CA ARG A 39 9.00 3.00 -9.45
C ARG A 39 8.22 3.12 -10.75
N ASP A 40 8.05 4.34 -11.21
CA ASP A 40 7.39 4.59 -12.49
C ASP A 40 8.37 4.47 -13.67
N THR A 41 7.85 4.54 -14.90
CA THR A 41 8.64 4.51 -16.14
C THR A 41 9.54 5.75 -16.33
N THR A 42 9.41 6.79 -15.51
CA THR A 42 10.37 7.91 -15.49
C THR A 42 11.57 7.60 -14.60
N GLY A 43 11.54 6.48 -13.89
CA GLY A 43 12.55 6.05 -12.94
C GLY A 43 12.36 6.63 -11.55
N THR A 44 11.23 7.31 -11.28
CA THR A 44 10.93 7.97 -10.00
C THR A 44 10.24 7.01 -9.04
N TRP A 45 10.72 6.97 -7.80
CA TRP A 45 10.15 6.25 -6.68
C TRP A 45 9.05 7.06 -6.00
N HIS A 46 7.95 6.36 -5.74
CA HIS A 46 6.76 6.85 -5.05
C HIS A 46 6.39 5.90 -3.90
N ALA A 47 5.63 6.39 -2.93
CA ALA A 47 5.11 5.59 -1.83
C ALA A 47 3.65 5.90 -1.54
N GLY A 48 2.87 4.87 -1.24
CA GLY A 48 1.47 5.02 -0.88
C GLY A 48 0.91 3.87 -0.08
N ILE A 49 -0.31 4.06 0.44
CA ILE A 49 -1.08 3.00 1.10
C ILE A 49 -2.14 2.49 0.12
N VAL A 50 -2.07 1.20 -0.24
CA VAL A 50 -2.98 0.61 -1.22
C VAL A 50 -4.39 0.48 -0.64
N ILE A 51 -5.35 1.04 -1.36
CA ILE A 51 -6.78 0.87 -1.11
C ILE A 51 -7.25 -0.42 -1.79
N ASN A 52 -6.96 -0.56 -3.08
CA ASN A 52 -7.34 -1.72 -3.88
C ASN A 52 -6.52 -1.79 -5.18
N LYS A 53 -6.25 -3.00 -5.65
CA LYS A 53 -5.67 -3.30 -6.97
C LYS A 53 -6.64 -4.07 -7.85
N SER A 54 -6.87 -3.52 -9.03
CA SER A 54 -7.52 -4.20 -10.16
C SER A 54 -6.47 -4.76 -11.14
N ARG A 55 -6.92 -5.31 -12.27
CA ARG A 55 -6.01 -5.78 -13.34
C ARG A 55 -5.28 -4.64 -14.08
N ARG A 56 -5.79 -3.41 -14.03
CA ARG A 56 -5.27 -2.27 -14.81
C ARG A 56 -4.79 -1.11 -13.98
N ILE A 57 -5.37 -0.91 -12.79
CA ILE A 57 -5.16 0.26 -11.94
C ILE A 57 -4.98 -0.18 -10.49
N ILE A 58 -4.04 0.45 -9.79
CA ILE A 58 -3.89 0.42 -8.33
C ILE A 58 -4.41 1.75 -7.78
N TYR A 59 -5.39 1.66 -6.88
CA TYR A 59 -5.84 2.81 -6.08
C TYR A 59 -5.09 2.84 -4.77
N LEU A 60 -4.49 3.98 -4.45
CA LEU A 60 -3.71 4.20 -3.24
C LEU A 60 -3.89 5.63 -2.72
N TYR A 61 -3.54 5.85 -1.46
CA TYR A 61 -3.27 7.17 -0.91
C TYR A 61 -1.78 7.49 -1.07
N ASP A 62 -1.46 8.53 -1.84
CA ASP A 62 -0.08 9.00 -2.05
C ASP A 62 0.43 9.72 -0.80
N LEU A 63 1.43 9.14 -0.16
CA LEU A 63 1.96 9.65 1.10
C LEU A 63 2.69 10.98 0.94
N MET A 64 3.23 11.27 -0.26
CA MET A 64 3.93 12.53 -0.53
C MET A 64 2.98 13.67 -0.88
N ALA A 65 1.71 13.36 -1.18
CA ALA A 65 0.66 14.37 -1.36
C ALA A 65 0.12 14.93 -0.03
N LEU A 66 0.41 14.26 1.10
CA LEU A 66 -0.06 14.66 2.43
C LEU A 66 0.96 15.52 3.19
N ALA A 67 0.45 16.52 3.89
CA ALA A 67 1.22 17.28 4.87
C ALA A 67 1.74 16.34 5.98
N PRO A 68 2.92 16.61 6.60
CA PRO A 68 3.55 15.68 7.54
C PRO A 68 2.65 15.17 8.66
N PRO A 69 1.84 16.01 9.36
CA PRO A 69 0.97 15.51 10.43
C PRO A 69 -0.09 14.51 9.94
N ILE A 70 -0.70 14.79 8.79
CA ILE A 70 -1.74 13.95 8.18
C ILE A 70 -1.13 12.66 7.62
N ARG A 71 0.10 12.75 7.08
CA ARG A 71 0.87 11.61 6.61
C ARG A 71 1.22 10.65 7.76
N ASP A 72 1.66 11.20 8.89
CA ASP A 72 1.99 10.42 10.09
C ASP A 72 0.75 9.73 10.67
N GLU A 73 -0.39 10.42 10.68
CA GLU A 73 -1.68 9.82 11.04
C GLU A 73 -2.01 8.64 10.14
N LEU A 74 -1.95 8.80 8.81
CA LEU A 74 -2.21 7.73 7.87
C LEU A 74 -1.23 6.55 8.01
N LEU A 75 0.05 6.82 8.26
CA LEU A 75 1.05 5.78 8.49
C LEU A 75 0.76 4.98 9.77
N LYS A 76 0.30 5.64 10.83
CA LYS A 76 -0.12 4.98 12.08
C LYS A 76 -1.32 4.08 11.85
N ILE A 77 -2.34 4.59 11.14
CA ILE A 77 -3.54 3.83 10.77
C ILE A 77 -3.15 2.61 9.93
N ALA A 78 -2.31 2.80 8.91
CA ALA A 78 -1.88 1.72 8.03
C ALA A 78 -1.07 0.65 8.77
N HIS A 79 -0.24 1.05 9.73
CA HIS A 79 0.47 0.12 10.61
C HIS A 79 -0.51 -0.74 11.40
N GLU A 80 -1.47 -0.13 12.09
CA GLU A 80 -2.48 -0.83 12.88
C GLU A 80 -3.35 -1.76 12.02
N TRP A 81 -3.84 -1.24 10.90
CA TRP A 81 -4.60 -2.00 9.91
C TRP A 81 -3.86 -3.25 9.43
N PHE A 82 -2.58 -3.11 9.08
CA PHE A 82 -1.79 -4.20 8.57
C PHE A 82 -1.61 -5.32 9.59
N TRP A 83 -1.20 -4.98 10.81
CA TRP A 83 -0.97 -6.00 11.84
C TRP A 83 -2.26 -6.64 12.34
N THR A 84 -3.38 -5.93 12.25
CA THR A 84 -4.69 -6.45 12.67
C THR A 84 -5.30 -7.37 11.61
N THR A 85 -5.16 -7.02 10.34
CA THR A 85 -5.86 -7.72 9.25
C THR A 85 -4.96 -8.59 8.40
N GLU A 86 -3.64 -8.54 8.62
CA GLU A 86 -2.60 -9.03 7.69
C GLU A 86 -2.81 -8.48 6.26
N GLY A 87 -3.39 -7.27 6.18
CA GLY A 87 -3.86 -6.59 4.97
C GLY A 87 -4.78 -7.44 4.09
N LYS A 88 -5.61 -8.31 4.69
CA LYS A 88 -6.66 -9.10 4.01
C LYS A 88 -7.94 -8.33 3.78
N ILE A 89 -8.08 -7.14 4.36
CA ILE A 89 -9.25 -6.26 4.25
C ILE A 89 -8.75 -4.92 3.75
N PRO A 90 -9.46 -4.20 2.84
CA PRO A 90 -9.10 -2.83 2.48
C PRO A 90 -9.03 -1.91 3.70
N ILE A 91 -8.05 -1.02 3.75
CA ILE A 91 -7.89 -0.06 4.85
C ILE A 91 -9.13 0.83 5.06
N ASN A 92 -9.82 1.19 3.98
CA ASN A 92 -11.04 2.00 4.03
C ASN A 92 -12.27 1.24 4.53
N ILE A 93 -12.26 -0.10 4.45
CA ILE A 93 -13.29 -0.92 5.11
C ILE A 93 -12.93 -1.09 6.59
N PHE A 94 -11.65 -1.28 6.91
CA PHE A 94 -11.17 -1.44 8.28
C PHE A 94 -11.46 -0.20 9.16
N MET A 95 -11.14 1.00 8.66
CA MET A 95 -11.34 2.25 9.42
C MET A 95 -12.74 2.87 9.28
N GLY A 96 -13.51 2.43 8.28
CA GLY A 96 -14.72 3.11 7.84
C GLY A 96 -14.45 4.15 6.75
N THR A 97 -15.35 4.21 5.77
CA THR A 97 -15.21 5.07 4.58
C THR A 97 -15.16 6.54 4.96
N ASP A 98 -16.08 6.98 5.81
CA ASP A 98 -16.25 8.38 6.21
C ASP A 98 -15.01 8.91 6.92
N TYR A 99 -14.40 8.05 7.74
CA TYR A 99 -13.14 8.39 8.39
C TYR A 99 -12.01 8.51 7.37
N MET A 100 -11.97 7.68 6.33
CA MET A 100 -10.90 7.74 5.34
C MET A 100 -11.04 8.88 4.31
N GLU A 101 -12.20 9.54 4.21
CA GLU A 101 -12.43 10.66 3.28
C GLU A 101 -11.48 11.84 3.52
N ARG A 102 -10.99 12.05 4.75
CA ARG A 102 -9.98 13.10 5.02
C ARG A 102 -8.67 12.92 4.26
N PHE A 103 -8.39 11.72 3.76
CA PHE A 103 -7.21 11.41 2.97
C PHE A 103 -7.47 11.46 1.46
N ASP A 104 -8.70 11.75 1.01
CA ASP A 104 -9.05 11.68 -0.41
C ASP A 104 -8.28 12.67 -1.30
N VAL A 105 -7.77 13.78 -0.73
CA VAL A 105 -6.84 14.70 -1.42
C VAL A 105 -5.59 14.00 -1.94
N ALA A 106 -5.20 12.88 -1.31
CA ALA A 106 -4.05 12.07 -1.69
C ALA A 106 -4.42 10.82 -2.49
N LYS A 107 -5.71 10.57 -2.74
CA LYS A 107 -6.16 9.37 -3.44
C LYS A 107 -5.78 9.43 -4.91
N LYS A 108 -5.05 8.42 -5.39
CA LYS A 108 -4.61 8.31 -6.77
C LYS A 108 -4.90 6.95 -7.37
N GLY A 109 -5.29 6.95 -8.64
CA GLY A 109 -5.36 5.76 -9.47
C GLY A 109 -4.13 5.65 -10.35
N ILE A 110 -3.27 4.67 -10.09
CA ILE A 110 -2.01 4.45 -10.80
C ILE A 110 -2.20 3.33 -11.82
N PRO A 111 -2.05 3.60 -13.14
CA PRO A 111 -2.06 2.56 -14.14
C PRO A 111 -0.91 1.57 -13.92
N ILE A 112 -1.20 0.26 -13.89
CA ILE A 112 -0.16 -0.76 -13.67
C ILE A 112 0.91 -0.73 -14.76
N LYS A 113 0.56 -0.33 -15.99
CA LYS A 113 1.49 -0.23 -17.12
C LYS A 113 2.63 0.76 -16.92
N ILE A 114 2.46 1.73 -16.01
CA ILE A 114 3.51 2.73 -15.72
C ILE A 114 4.42 2.30 -14.57
N ILE A 115 4.15 1.15 -13.93
CA ILE A 115 4.93 0.64 -12.81
C ILE A 115 5.98 -0.32 -13.35
N GLU A 116 7.25 0.05 -13.25
CA GLU A 116 8.39 -0.80 -13.62
C GLU A 116 8.75 -1.77 -12.50
N SER A 117 8.62 -1.33 -11.25
CA SER A 117 9.00 -2.11 -10.07
C SER A 117 8.12 -1.71 -8.90
N SER A 118 7.77 -2.66 -8.04
CA SER A 118 6.98 -2.38 -6.85
C SER A 118 7.31 -3.31 -5.69
N TYR A 119 7.23 -2.77 -4.48
CA TYR A 119 7.54 -3.45 -3.22
C TYR A 119 6.48 -3.14 -2.16
N GLY A 120 6.36 -4.04 -1.18
CA GLY A 120 5.36 -3.94 -0.11
C GLY A 120 4.03 -4.58 -0.46
N MET A 121 3.07 -4.50 0.46
CA MET A 121 1.80 -5.18 0.29
C MET A 121 0.88 -4.51 -0.73
N CYS A 122 0.13 -5.35 -1.42
CA CYS A 122 -0.88 -4.92 -2.36
C CYS A 122 -2.17 -5.73 -2.14
N PHE A 123 -3.26 -5.05 -1.79
CA PHE A 123 -4.56 -5.68 -1.62
C PHE A 123 -5.32 -5.73 -2.95
N SER A 124 -5.94 -6.87 -3.29
CA SER A 124 -6.83 -6.97 -4.45
C SER A 124 -8.17 -7.60 -4.07
N MET A 125 -9.26 -6.90 -4.41
CA MET A 125 -10.62 -7.43 -4.24
C MET A 125 -10.87 -8.74 -4.99
N ALA A 126 -10.13 -9.01 -6.07
CA ALA A 126 -10.23 -10.28 -6.81
C ALA A 126 -9.80 -11.49 -5.95
N ASN A 127 -8.92 -11.28 -4.96
CA ASN A 127 -8.48 -12.33 -4.04
C ASN A 127 -9.54 -12.63 -2.97
N LEU A 128 -10.41 -11.66 -2.64
CA LEU A 128 -11.50 -11.84 -1.70
C LEU A 128 -12.60 -12.74 -2.29
N GLN A 129 -12.90 -12.58 -3.58
CA GLN A 129 -13.94 -13.36 -4.29
C GLN A 129 -13.61 -14.86 -4.43
N LYS A 130 -12.31 -15.23 -4.42
CA LYS A 130 -11.90 -16.64 -4.53
C LYS A 130 -12.11 -17.45 -3.25
N ARG A 131 -12.39 -16.81 -2.10
CA ARG A 131 -12.63 -17.51 -0.83
C ARG A 131 -14.06 -18.02 -0.64
N THR A 132 -14.98 -17.76 -1.59
CA THR A 132 -16.39 -18.18 -1.49
C THR A 132 -16.71 -19.49 -2.20
N LYS A 133 -15.72 -20.35 -2.48
CA LYS A 133 -16.03 -21.69 -3.01
C LYS A 133 -16.61 -22.53 -1.86
N LYS A 134 -17.93 -22.42 -1.64
CA LYS A 134 -18.72 -23.30 -0.76
C LYS A 134 -18.36 -24.75 -1.09
N THR A 135 -17.75 -25.45 -0.15
CA THR A 135 -17.65 -26.91 -0.19
C THR A 135 -19.08 -27.43 -0.30
N LYS A 136 -19.44 -28.03 -1.45
CA LYS A 136 -20.64 -28.86 -1.54
C LYS A 136 -20.35 -30.09 -0.67
N ILE A 137 -20.85 -30.08 0.56
CA ILE A 137 -20.96 -31.30 1.36
C ILE A 137 -22.01 -32.18 0.69
N ASN A 138 -21.55 -33.22 -0.01
CA ASN A 138 -22.41 -34.35 -0.32
C ASN A 138 -22.57 -35.13 0.99
N LEU A 139 -23.72 -35.00 1.63
CA LEU A 139 -24.21 -36.02 2.57
C LEU A 139 -24.72 -37.16 1.69
N GLU A 140 -23.88 -38.15 1.46
CA GLU A 140 -24.34 -39.45 0.95
C GLU A 140 -25.08 -40.15 2.10
N GLY A 141 -26.32 -40.53 1.83
CA GLY A 141 -27.17 -41.37 2.68
C GLY A 141 -27.19 -42.80 2.18
#